data_AF-A0A952AQB6-F1
#
_entry.id   AF-A0A952AQB6-F1
#
_cell.length_a   1.000
_cell.length_b   1.000
_cell.length_c   1.000
_cell.angle_alpha   90.00
_cell.angle_beta   90.00
_cell.angle_gamma   90.00
#
_symmetry.space_group_name_H-M   'P 1'
#
loop_
_entity.id
_entity.type
_entity.pdbx_description
1 polymer ?
#
loop_
_entity_poly.entity_id
_entity_poly.type
_entity_poly.pdbx_seq_one_letter_code
_entity_poly.pdbx_strand_id
1 'polypeptide(L)' 'MHDIDMHFFKPSVRADGKERRTKIVNTIGPTSESEEIIKALIEAGMDFARFNTKHNEPSWHLERIQRVRKVASDMG' A
#
# COMPACT_ATOMS: atom_id res chain seq x y z
N MET A 1 -15.38 -0.45 -14.21
CA MET A 1 -14.01 0.06 -14.04
C MET A 1 -13.75 0.05 -12.55
N HIS A 2 -12.81 -0.77 -12.06
CA HIS A 2 -12.70 -1.11 -10.63
C HIS A 2 -11.35 -0.68 -10.07
N ASP A 3 -11.37 0.12 -9.00
CA ASP A 3 -10.18 0.34 -8.17
C ASP A 3 -9.75 -0.98 -7.53
N ILE A 4 -8.45 -1.17 -7.40
CA ILE A 4 -7.90 -2.34 -6.72
C ILE A 4 -7.29 -1.84 -5.42
N ASP A 5 -7.91 -2.24 -4.31
CA ASP A 5 -7.35 -2.05 -2.98
C ASP A 5 -6.61 -3.33 -2.58
N MET A 6 -5.33 -3.19 -2.24
CA MET A 6 -4.52 -4.27 -1.70
C MET A 6 -4.31 -4.06 -0.21
N HIS A 7 -4.66 -5.07 0.59
CA HIS A 7 -4.41 -5.09 2.02
C HIS A 7 -3.00 -5.58 2.32
N PHE A 8 -2.33 -4.92 3.25
CA PHE A 8 -1.08 -5.38 3.85
C PHE A 8 -1.38 -6.12 5.15
N PHE A 9 -0.84 -7.33 5.34
CA PHE A 9 -1.19 -8.18 6.48
C PHE A 9 -0.49 -7.77 7.80
N LYS A 10 -0.20 -6.47 7.98
CA LYS A 10 0.33 -5.98 9.26
C LYS A 10 -0.77 -5.18 9.98
N PRO A 11 -1.27 -5.66 11.13
CA PRO A 11 -2.26 -4.92 11.90
C PRO A 11 -1.61 -3.63 12.39
N SER A 12 -2.13 -2.50 11.91
CA SER A 12 -1.67 -1.21 12.38
C SER A 12 -2.08 -0.98 13.84
N VAL A 13 -1.13 -0.55 14.67
CA VAL A 13 -1.30 -0.48 16.13
C VAL A 13 -1.36 0.97 16.58
N ARG A 14 -2.24 1.28 17.53
CA ARG A 14 -2.35 2.56 18.22
C ARG A 14 -1.19 2.73 19.21
N ALA A 15 -0.99 3.95 19.69
CA ALA A 15 0.00 4.24 20.74
C ALA A 15 -0.25 3.45 22.05
N ASP A 16 -1.48 2.97 22.30
CA ASP A 16 -1.85 2.15 23.45
C ASP A 16 -1.63 0.63 23.23
N GLY A 17 -0.99 0.23 22.13
CA GLY A 17 -0.71 -1.16 21.82
C GLY A 17 -1.89 -1.97 21.25
N LYS A 18 -3.06 -1.35 21.04
CA LYS A 18 -4.22 -2.01 20.44
C LYS A 18 -4.27 -1.83 18.93
N GLU A 19 -4.81 -2.81 18.23
CA GLU A 19 -5.06 -2.67 16.79
C GLU A 19 -6.00 -1.49 16.49
N ARG A 20 -5.67 -0.72 15.46
CA ARG A 20 -6.49 0.38 14.97
C ARG A 20 -7.74 -0.17 14.31
N ARG A 21 -8.89 0.33 14.78
CA ARG A 21 -10.20 0.08 14.16
C ARG A 21 -10.33 0.82 12.83
N THR A 22 -9.79 2.04 12.76
CA THR A 22 -9.74 2.83 11.53
C THR A 22 -8.52 2.43 10.72
N LYS A 23 -8.74 2.06 9.46
CA LYS A 23 -7.68 1.66 8.53
C LYS A 23 -7.29 2.84 7.64
N ILE A 24 -6.02 2.92 7.26
CA ILE A 24 -5.45 3.96 6.41
C ILE A 24 -5.25 3.40 5.00
N VAL A 25 -5.85 4.06 4.01
CA VAL A 25 -5.72 3.71 2.59
C VAL A 25 -4.95 4.80 1.87
N ASN A 26 -3.86 4.46 1.19
CA ASN A 26 -3.09 5.40 0.38
C ASN A 26 -3.15 5.02 -1.09
N THR A 27 -3.41 6.02 -1.94
CA THR A 27 -3.35 5.83 -3.40
C THR A 27 -1.90 5.82 -3.87
N ILE A 28 -1.50 4.75 -4.55
CA ILE A 28 -0.17 4.61 -5.14
C ILE A 28 -0.20 5.12 -6.59
N GLY A 29 0.74 6.00 -6.91
CA GLY A 29 0.90 6.60 -8.22
C GLY A 29 2.37 6.90 -8.53
N PRO A 30 2.65 7.62 -9.63
CA PRO A 30 4.01 7.88 -10.10
C PRO A 30 4.94 8.54 -9.08
N THR A 31 4.38 9.31 -8.14
CA THR A 31 5.15 10.02 -7.11
C THR A 31 5.35 9.19 -5.83
N SER A 32 4.64 8.08 -5.67
CA SER A 32 4.61 7.27 -4.45
C SER A 32 4.93 5.78 -4.69
N GLU A 33 5.40 5.44 -5.89
CA GLU A 33 5.68 4.07 -6.29
C GLU A 33 7.09 3.58 -5.98
N SER A 34 8.01 4.43 -5.49
CA SER A 34 9.36 3.98 -5.16
C SER A 34 9.35 3.07 -3.93
N GLU A 35 10.30 2.13 -3.84
CA GLU A 35 10.35 1.23 -2.68
C GLU A 35 10.55 1.99 -1.37
N GLU A 36 11.34 3.06 -1.38
CA GLU A 36 11.61 3.92 -0.23
C GLU A 36 10.33 4.59 0.28
N ILE A 37 9.52 5.14 -0.63
CA ILE A 37 8.27 5.80 -0.25
C ILE A 37 7.27 4.77 0.25
N ILE A 38 7.14 3.61 -0.43
CA ILE A 38 6.24 2.55 0.02
C ILE A 38 6.62 2.09 1.44
N LYS A 39 7.92 1.90 1.73
CA LYS A 39 8.41 1.58 3.08
C LYS A 39 7.99 2.64 4.09
N ALA A 40 8.27 3.91 3.80
CA ALA A 40 7.91 5.01 4.68
C ALA A 40 6.39 5.09 4.94
N LEU A 41 5.56 4.79 3.93
CA LEU A 41 4.11 4.74 4.09
C LEU A 41 3.68 3.58 4.99
N ILE A 42 4.27 2.40 4.85
CA ILE A 42 3.97 1.24 5.72
C ILE A 42 4.40 1.54 7.16
N GLU A 43 5.58 2.13 7.37
CA GLU A 43 6.06 2.54 8.70
C GLU A 43 5.18 3.61 9.35
N ALA A 44 4.68 4.56 8.56
CA ALA A 44 3.70 5.55 9.00
C ALA A 44 2.32 4.93 9.31
N GLY A 45 2.11 3.66 8.97
CA GLY A 45 0.91 2.89 9.24
C GLY A 45 -0.07 2.86 8.09
N MET A 46 0.35 2.77 6.84
CA MET A 46 -0.55 2.42 5.74
C MET A 46 -1.08 0.99 5.91
N ASP A 47 -2.40 0.80 5.84
CA ASP A 47 -3.05 -0.51 5.92
C ASP A 47 -3.38 -1.07 4.52
N PHE A 48 -3.75 -0.19 3.58
CA PHE A 48 -4.08 -0.57 2.20
C PHE A 48 -3.41 0.34 1.18
N ALA A 49 -2.96 -0.25 0.07
CA ALA A 49 -2.56 0.48 -1.12
C ALA A 49 -3.65 0.42 -2.17
N ARG A 50 -4.12 1.58 -2.62
CA ARG A 50 -5.12 1.73 -3.67
C ARG A 50 -4.43 2.02 -5.00
N PHE A 51 -4.75 1.25 -6.03
CA PHE A 51 -4.30 1.47 -7.41
C PHE A 51 -5.47 1.96 -8.24
N ASN A 52 -5.34 3.17 -8.77
CA ASN A 52 -6.36 3.75 -9.63
C ASN A 52 -6.15 3.27 -11.07
N THR A 53 -6.93 2.26 -11.46
CA THR A 53 -6.82 1.60 -12.78
C THR A 53 -7.44 2.39 -13.94
N LYS A 54 -7.94 3.61 -13.67
CA LYS A 54 -8.59 4.44 -14.70
C LYS A 54 -7.61 5.00 -15.75
N HIS A 55 -6.34 5.08 -15.41
CA HIS A 55 -5.26 5.59 -16.25
C HIS A 55 -4.14 4.56 -16.30
N ASN A 56 -3.36 4.57 -17.38
CA ASN A 56 -2.25 3.66 -17.66
C ASN A 56 -2.66 2.21 -18.01
N GLU A 57 -1.70 1.50 -18.58
CA GLU A 57 -1.82 0.10 -19.01
C GLU A 57 -1.89 -0.87 -17.81
N PRO A 58 -2.59 -2.02 -17.93
CA PRO A 58 -2.62 -3.04 -16.87
C PRO A 58 -1.23 -3.55 -16.45
N SER A 59 -0.28 -3.64 -17.38
CA SER A 59 1.10 -4.04 -17.09
C SER A 59 1.81 -3.07 -16.14
N TRP A 60 1.57 -1.77 -16.30
CA TRP A 60 2.09 -0.72 -15.45
C TRP A 60 1.59 -0.87 -14.01
N HIS A 61 0.29 -1.16 -13.84
CA HIS A 61 -0.30 -1.42 -12.52
C HIS A 61 0.27 -2.68 -11.89
N LEU A 62 0.44 -3.75 -12.67
CA LEU A 62 0.95 -5.03 -12.19
C LEU A 62 2.36 -4.91 -11.60
N GLU A 63 3.25 -4.16 -12.27
CA GLU A 63 4.61 -3.91 -11.79
C GLU A 63 4.61 -3.26 -10.40
N ARG A 64 3.74 -2.28 -10.18
CA ARG A 64 3.64 -1.56 -8.90
C ARG A 64 2.99 -2.40 -7.82
N ILE A 65 1.98 -3.19 -8.19
CA ILE A 65 1.38 -4.19 -7.31
C ILE A 65 2.45 -5.17 -6.83
N GLN A 66 3.31 -5.66 -7.71
CA GLN A 66 4.41 -6.57 -7.36
C GLN A 66 5.43 -5.89 -6.45
N ARG A 67 5.82 -4.65 -6.76
CA ARG A 67 6.74 -3.85 -5.94
C ARG A 67 6.20 -3.64 -4.52
N VAL A 68 4.93 -3.25 -4.42
CA VAL A 68 4.24 -3.03 -3.16
C VAL A 68 4.12 -4.33 -2.34
N ARG A 69 3.84 -5.48 -2.98
CA ARG A 69 3.86 -6.80 -2.33
C ARG A 69 5.24 -7.20 -1.84
N LYS A 70 6.27 -6.97 -2.65
CA LYS A 70 7.68 -7.24 -2.29
C LYS A 70 8.06 -6.45 -1.04
N VAL A 71 7.84 -5.13 -1.07
CA VAL A 71 8.16 -4.27 0.08
C VAL A 71 7.38 -4.67 1.33
N ALA A 72 6.09 -4.97 1.20
CA ALA A 72 5.29 -5.44 2.34
C ALA A 72 5.84 -6.76 2.91
N SER A 73 6.17 -7.72 2.04
CA SER A 73 6.77 -9.00 2.46
C SER A 73 8.14 -8.83 3.12
N ASP A 74 8.94 -7.87 2.67
CA ASP A 74 10.25 -7.57 3.25
C ASP A 74 10.12 -6.94 4.67
N MET A 75 8.96 -6.36 4.99
CA MET A 75 8.70 -5.65 6.25
C MET A 75 7.95 -6.47 7.32
N GLY A 76 7.51 -7.68 6.98
CA GLY A 76 6.85 -8.65 7.87
C GLY A 76 5.35 -8.46 7.97
#